data_AF-A0A7K0KVX2-F1
#
_entry.id   AF-A0A7K0KVX2-F1
#
_cell.length_a   1.000
_cell.length_b   1.000
_cell.length_c   1.000
_cell.angle_alpha   90.00
_cell.angle_beta   90.00
_cell.angle_gamma   90.00
#
_symmetry.space_group_name_H-M   'P 1'
#
loop_
_entity.id
_entity.type
_entity.pdbx_description
1 polymer ?
#
loop_
_entity_poly.entity_id
_entity_poly.type
_entity_poly.pdbx_seq_one_letter_code
_entity_poly.pdbx_strand_id
1 'polypeptide(L)'
;MRKFNRRAILSAITAALPTLLIDKARATTTTASLGFYVCTSAELKVGLSAIFSGQTADGTRIALSLFRTKTGLYAVDAVCTHQGCVVKGTGSLLVCPCHQSAFSAQTGAVMQGPGGGPKSSIKPLVKYKVTEKAGKVYVKGK
;
A
#
# COMPACT_ATOMS: atom_id res chain seq x y z
N MET A 1 38.31 -62.03 -45.51
CA MET A 1 37.41 -60.84 -45.54
C MET A 1 36.26 -61.05 -44.55
N ARG A 2 36.15 -60.25 -43.48
CA ARG A 2 34.89 -59.69 -42.95
C ARG A 2 35.21 -58.76 -41.77
N LYS A 3 34.81 -57.52 -41.97
CA LYS A 3 35.17 -56.32 -41.23
C LYS A 3 34.50 -56.30 -39.86
N PHE A 4 35.22 -55.81 -38.84
CA PHE A 4 34.63 -55.31 -37.60
C PHE A 4 33.62 -54.21 -37.93
N ASN A 5 32.42 -54.25 -37.34
CA ASN A 5 31.61 -53.03 -37.29
C ASN A 5 30.81 -52.90 -36.00
N ARG A 6 30.88 -51.68 -35.47
CA ARG A 6 30.34 -51.18 -34.21
C ARG A 6 28.87 -50.79 -34.40
N ARG A 7 27.99 -51.13 -33.45
CA ARG A 7 26.68 -50.47 -33.23
C ARG A 7 26.40 -50.51 -31.72
N ALA A 8 26.73 -49.42 -31.02
CA ALA A 8 25.88 -48.26 -30.75
C ALA A 8 24.86 -48.55 -29.62
N ILE A 9 25.21 -48.07 -28.43
CA ILE A 9 24.45 -48.12 -27.17
C ILE A 9 23.22 -47.20 -27.31
N LEU A 10 22.03 -47.71 -27.02
CA LEU A 10 20.82 -46.87 -26.92
C LEU A 10 20.89 -46.01 -25.66
N SER A 11 20.82 -44.69 -25.85
CA SER A 11 20.59 -43.70 -24.81
C SER A 11 19.15 -43.79 -24.28
N ALA A 12 18.98 -43.97 -22.98
CA ALA A 12 17.75 -43.62 -22.28
C ALA A 12 17.98 -42.30 -21.54
N ILE A 13 17.55 -41.19 -22.13
CA ILE A 13 17.47 -39.90 -21.44
C ILE A 13 16.07 -39.80 -20.86
N THR A 14 15.94 -40.05 -19.57
CA THR A 14 14.75 -39.71 -18.80
C THR A 14 14.69 -38.19 -18.66
N ALA A 15 13.83 -37.53 -19.43
CA ALA A 15 13.54 -36.11 -19.24
C ALA A 15 12.73 -35.95 -17.94
N ALA A 16 13.40 -35.55 -16.86
CA ALA A 16 12.74 -35.10 -15.64
C ALA A 16 12.00 -33.79 -15.92
N LEU A 17 10.69 -33.78 -15.71
CA LEU A 17 9.87 -32.57 -15.66
C LEU A 17 10.31 -31.73 -14.45
N PRO A 18 10.63 -30.43 -14.61
CA PRO A 18 10.80 -29.58 -13.45
C PRO A 18 9.43 -29.31 -12.83
N THR A 19 9.24 -29.78 -11.62
CA THR A 19 8.13 -29.44 -10.73
C THR A 19 8.14 -27.93 -10.47
N LEU A 20 7.20 -27.21 -11.11
CA LEU A 20 6.80 -25.86 -10.72
C LEU A 20 6.14 -25.89 -9.34
N LEU A 21 6.95 -25.95 -8.30
CA LEU A 21 6.52 -25.79 -6.90
C LEU A 21 7.31 -24.65 -6.23
N ILE A 22 7.40 -23.49 -6.90
CA ILE A 22 7.96 -22.28 -6.29
C ILE A 22 7.10 -21.07 -6.65
N ASP A 23 5.87 -20.98 -6.13
CA ASP A 23 5.12 -19.71 -6.24
C ASP A 23 4.35 -19.33 -4.97
N LYS A 24 3.88 -20.29 -4.18
CA LYS A 24 3.02 -19.97 -3.03
C LYS A 24 3.78 -19.35 -1.85
N ALA A 25 4.98 -19.84 -1.54
CA ALA A 25 5.77 -19.32 -0.42
C ALA A 25 6.28 -17.88 -0.65
N ARG A 26 6.65 -17.54 -1.89
CA ARG A 26 7.20 -16.22 -2.24
C ARG A 26 6.14 -15.12 -2.24
N ALA A 27 4.90 -15.44 -2.62
CA ALA A 27 3.77 -14.51 -2.56
C ALA A 27 3.42 -14.13 -1.11
N THR A 28 3.50 -15.08 -0.18
CA THR A 28 3.21 -14.87 1.24
C THR A 28 4.22 -13.93 1.91
N THR A 29 5.52 -14.12 1.67
CA THR A 29 6.58 -13.25 2.23
C THR A 29 6.57 -11.84 1.60
N THR A 30 6.17 -11.74 0.33
CA THR A 30 6.08 -10.44 -0.37
C THR A 30 5.00 -9.55 0.23
N THR A 31 3.84 -10.09 0.59
CA THR A 31 2.76 -9.29 1.19
C THR A 31 3.13 -8.83 2.61
N ALA A 32 3.76 -9.69 3.41
CA ALA A 32 4.23 -9.34 4.76
C ALA A 32 5.28 -8.20 4.76
N SER A 33 6.15 -8.14 3.75
CA SER A 33 7.18 -7.10 3.66
C SER A 33 6.65 -5.75 3.15
N LEU A 34 5.66 -5.77 2.25
CA LEU A 34 5.08 -4.57 1.63
C LEU A 34 4.08 -3.84 2.54
N GLY A 35 3.50 -4.53 3.50
CA GLY A 35 2.45 -4.02 4.37
C GLY A 35 1.07 -4.52 3.96
N PHE A 36 0.01 -3.94 4.53
CA PHE A 36 -1.35 -4.35 4.21
C PHE A 36 -1.77 -3.77 2.86
N TYR A 37 -2.53 -4.56 2.11
CA TYR A 37 -3.09 -4.14 0.83
C TYR A 37 -4.21 -3.11 1.05
N VAL A 38 -4.21 -2.04 0.24
CA VAL A 38 -5.22 -0.98 0.31
C VAL A 38 -6.19 -1.07 -0.85
N CYS A 39 -5.66 -0.92 -2.08
CA CYS A 39 -6.44 -0.86 -3.31
C CYS A 39 -5.55 -1.16 -4.52
N THR A 40 -6.14 -1.31 -5.70
CA THR A 40 -5.37 -1.25 -6.94
C THR A 40 -4.97 0.18 -7.24
N SER A 41 -3.89 0.34 -8.02
CA SER A 41 -3.39 1.63 -8.45
C SER A 41 -4.43 2.46 -9.22
N ALA A 42 -5.26 1.79 -10.03
CA ALA A 42 -6.25 2.40 -10.90
C ALA A 42 -7.48 2.96 -10.16
N GLU A 43 -7.75 2.48 -8.95
CA GLU A 43 -8.90 2.94 -8.14
C GLU A 43 -8.75 4.39 -7.66
N LEU A 44 -7.53 4.90 -7.54
CA LEU A 44 -7.27 6.27 -7.10
C LEU A 44 -6.67 7.11 -8.22
N LYS A 45 -7.48 7.98 -8.83
CA LYS A 45 -7.03 8.90 -9.88
C LYS A 45 -6.15 10.02 -9.30
N VAL A 46 -5.24 10.53 -10.13
CA VAL A 46 -4.39 11.69 -9.78
C VAL A 46 -5.26 12.89 -9.39
N GLY A 47 -4.89 13.56 -8.29
CA GLY A 47 -5.59 14.71 -7.73
C GLY A 47 -6.71 14.36 -6.76
N LEU A 48 -7.04 13.07 -6.60
CA LEU A 48 -8.06 12.60 -5.66
C LEU A 48 -7.44 12.05 -4.39
N SER A 49 -8.19 12.20 -3.30
CA SER A 49 -7.99 11.50 -2.04
C SER A 49 -9.18 10.58 -1.76
N ALA A 50 -8.91 9.40 -1.22
CA ALA A 50 -9.94 8.45 -0.79
C ALA A 50 -9.59 7.89 0.59
N ILE A 51 -10.64 7.66 1.39
CA ILE A 51 -10.51 7.06 2.71
C ILE A 51 -10.67 5.55 2.57
N PHE A 52 -9.71 4.81 3.13
CA PHE A 52 -9.75 3.35 3.21
C PHE A 52 -9.69 2.93 4.67
N SER A 53 -10.33 1.81 4.97
CA SER A 53 -10.22 1.16 6.27
C SER A 53 -9.58 -0.21 6.08
N GLY A 54 -8.75 -0.60 7.04
CA GLY A 54 -8.04 -1.87 6.98
C GLY A 54 -7.57 -2.31 8.36
N GLN A 55 -6.80 -3.39 8.35
CA GLN A 55 -6.06 -3.86 9.51
C GLN A 55 -4.60 -4.04 9.12
N THR A 56 -3.70 -3.62 10.00
CA THR A 56 -2.28 -3.93 9.88
C THR A 56 -2.03 -5.42 10.21
N ALA A 57 -0.80 -5.91 9.96
CA ALA A 57 -0.48 -7.33 10.14
C ALA A 57 -0.65 -7.82 11.60
N ASP A 58 -0.52 -6.92 12.57
CA ASP A 58 -0.74 -7.13 14.01
C ASP A 58 -2.23 -7.02 14.43
N GLY A 59 -3.15 -6.82 13.48
CA GLY A 59 -4.59 -6.75 13.73
C GLY A 59 -5.12 -5.37 14.13
N THR A 60 -4.26 -4.36 14.21
CA THR A 60 -4.67 -2.98 14.53
C THR A 60 -5.55 -2.42 13.41
N ARG A 61 -6.77 -2.01 13.76
CA ARG A 61 -7.68 -1.32 12.82
C ARG A 61 -7.18 0.07 12.53
N ILE A 62 -7.19 0.44 11.26
CA ILE A 62 -6.73 1.74 10.79
C ILE A 62 -7.70 2.32 9.77
N ALA A 63 -7.83 3.64 9.77
CA ALA A 63 -8.48 4.40 8.73
C ALA A 63 -7.44 5.37 8.15
N LEU A 64 -7.23 5.30 6.84
CA LEU A 64 -6.19 6.04 6.14
C LEU A 64 -6.78 6.85 5.00
N SER A 65 -6.22 8.02 4.77
CA SER A 65 -6.42 8.77 3.53
C SER A 65 -5.27 8.46 2.59
N LEU A 66 -5.58 7.97 1.39
CA LEU A 66 -4.61 7.85 0.30
C LEU A 66 -4.84 8.99 -0.70
N PHE A 67 -3.80 9.75 -1.00
CA PHE A 67 -3.81 10.88 -1.95
C PHE A 67 -2.83 10.61 -3.08
N ARG A 68 -3.27 10.71 -4.34
CA ARG A 68 -2.42 10.53 -5.52
C ARG A 68 -2.09 11.87 -6.15
N THR A 69 -0.81 12.13 -6.38
CA THR A 69 -0.33 13.21 -7.24
C THR A 69 0.30 12.64 -8.51
N LYS A 70 0.74 13.51 -9.42
CA LYS A 70 1.54 13.11 -10.58
C LYS A 70 2.90 12.49 -10.19
N THR A 71 3.39 12.78 -8.98
CA THR A 71 4.73 12.40 -8.50
C THR A 71 4.71 11.23 -7.53
N GLY A 72 3.54 10.80 -7.03
CA GLY A 72 3.45 9.63 -6.17
C GLY A 72 2.16 9.53 -5.37
N LEU A 73 2.16 8.58 -4.44
CA LEU A 73 1.08 8.33 -3.49
C LEU A 73 1.50 8.71 -2.07
N TYR A 74 0.54 9.24 -1.31
CA TYR A 74 0.74 9.68 0.06
C TYR A 74 -0.36 9.09 0.92
N ALA A 75 0.01 8.46 2.02
CA ALA A 75 -0.93 7.92 2.98
C ALA A 75 -0.74 8.59 4.34
N VAL A 76 -1.84 9.08 4.91
CA VAL A 76 -1.89 9.62 6.27
C VAL A 76 -3.08 9.05 7.02
N ASP A 77 -3.09 9.16 8.34
CA ASP A 77 -4.28 8.84 9.14
C ASP A 77 -5.51 9.58 8.63
N ALA A 78 -6.66 8.92 8.60
CA ALA A 78 -7.95 9.55 8.35
C ALA A 78 -8.65 9.99 9.64
N VAL A 79 -8.04 9.80 10.80
CA VAL A 79 -8.62 10.07 12.11
C VAL A 79 -8.11 11.41 12.62
N CYS A 80 -9.02 12.38 12.79
CA CYS A 80 -8.68 13.69 13.31
C CYS A 80 -8.09 13.59 14.73
N THR A 81 -6.92 14.20 14.92
CA THR A 81 -6.19 14.21 16.21
C THR A 81 -6.84 15.04 17.31
N HIS A 82 -7.96 15.72 17.02
CA HIS A 82 -8.74 16.44 18.01
C HIS A 82 -9.58 15.47 18.87
N GLN A 83 -10.60 14.84 18.26
CA GLN A 83 -11.59 14.01 18.95
C GLN A 83 -11.89 12.69 18.20
N GLY A 84 -11.08 12.32 17.22
CA GLY A 84 -11.18 11.02 16.56
C GLY A 84 -12.20 10.92 15.41
N CYS A 85 -12.81 12.03 14.98
CA CYS A 85 -13.70 12.01 13.80
C CYS A 85 -12.92 11.64 12.53
N VAL A 86 -13.54 10.85 11.65
CA VAL A 86 -12.97 10.56 10.33
C VAL A 86 -13.04 11.82 9.45
N VAL A 87 -11.91 12.21 8.87
CA VAL A 87 -11.79 13.36 7.96
C VAL A 87 -12.33 13.03 6.57
N LYS A 88 -12.72 14.07 5.82
CA LYS A 88 -13.14 13.97 4.42
C LYS A 88 -12.07 14.54 3.50
N GLY A 89 -11.80 13.85 2.40
CA GLY A 89 -10.90 14.34 1.36
C GLY A 89 -11.52 15.49 0.57
N THR A 90 -10.76 16.58 0.40
CA THR A 90 -11.12 17.73 -0.44
C THR A 90 -9.87 18.16 -1.21
N GLY A 91 -9.61 17.49 -2.34
CA GLY A 91 -8.37 17.67 -3.11
C GLY A 91 -7.14 17.32 -2.28
N SER A 92 -6.25 18.29 -2.09
CA SER A 92 -5.01 18.18 -1.31
C SER A 92 -5.20 18.39 0.20
N LEU A 93 -6.43 18.65 0.66
CA LEU A 93 -6.77 18.83 2.07
C LEU A 93 -7.63 17.68 2.60
N LEU A 94 -7.51 17.45 3.89
CA LEU A 94 -8.39 16.59 4.68
C LEU A 94 -9.09 17.45 5.71
N VAL A 95 -10.43 17.51 5.65
CA VAL A 95 -11.24 18.38 6.51
C VAL A 95 -12.07 17.53 7.46
N CYS A 96 -11.93 17.81 8.75
CA CYS A 96 -12.72 17.16 9.79
C CYS A 96 -14.13 17.78 9.83
N PRO A 97 -15.20 17.00 9.63
CA PRO A 97 -16.57 17.52 9.60
C PRO A 97 -17.06 18.02 10.97
N CYS A 98 -16.42 17.60 12.06
CA CYS A 98 -16.86 17.94 13.42
C CYS A 98 -16.58 19.40 13.78
N HIS A 99 -15.38 19.89 13.46
CA HIS A 99 -14.94 21.24 13.87
C HIS A 99 -14.08 21.91 12.79
N GLN A 100 -14.08 21.44 11.55
CA GLN A 100 -13.35 22.05 10.43
C GLN A 100 -11.83 22.17 10.63
N SER A 101 -11.23 21.34 11.49
CA SER A 101 -9.78 21.15 11.46
C SER A 101 -9.36 20.66 10.09
N ALA A 102 -8.32 21.25 9.52
CA ALA A 102 -7.83 20.91 8.20
C ALA A 102 -6.40 20.40 8.27
N PHE A 103 -6.09 19.39 7.47
CA PHE A 103 -4.76 18.78 7.38
C PHE A 103 -4.33 18.65 5.92
N SER A 104 -3.03 18.61 5.68
CA SER A 104 -2.48 18.28 4.35
C SER A 104 -2.68 16.80 4.06
N ALA A 105 -3.29 16.46 2.92
CA ALA A 105 -3.42 15.08 2.47
C ALA A 105 -2.07 14.43 2.08
N GLN A 106 -1.06 15.26 1.81
CA GLN A 106 0.27 14.80 1.37
C GLN A 106 1.24 14.57 2.55
N THR A 107 1.16 15.41 3.59
CA THR A 107 2.12 15.40 4.71
C THR A 107 1.48 15.12 6.06
N GLY A 108 0.16 15.26 6.20
CA GLY A 108 -0.54 15.15 7.47
C GLY A 108 -0.43 16.39 8.36
N ALA A 109 0.32 17.41 7.94
CA ALA A 109 0.51 18.63 8.72
C ALA A 109 -0.83 19.35 8.99
N VAL A 110 -0.94 19.98 10.15
CA VAL A 110 -2.12 20.79 10.52
C VAL A 110 -2.11 22.08 9.70
N MET A 111 -3.13 22.26 8.87
CA MET A 111 -3.34 23.47 8.08
C MET A 111 -4.28 24.45 8.80
N GLN A 112 -5.19 23.94 9.63
CA GLN A 112 -6.09 24.74 10.45
C GLN A 112 -6.51 23.97 11.71
N GLY A 113 -6.54 24.65 12.87
CA GLY A 113 -7.07 24.09 14.10
C GLY A 113 -8.60 24.01 14.11
N PRO A 114 -9.22 23.44 15.17
CA PRO A 114 -10.67 23.40 15.32
C PRO A 114 -11.29 24.81 15.26
N GLY A 115 -12.39 24.96 14.54
CA GLY A 115 -13.17 26.20 14.42
C GLY A 115 -12.44 27.36 13.75
N GLY A 116 -11.36 27.12 13.00
CA GLY A 116 -10.48 28.19 12.50
C GLY A 116 -9.39 28.61 13.49
N GLY A 117 -9.23 27.87 14.59
CA GLY A 117 -8.19 28.10 15.59
C GLY A 117 -6.77 27.83 15.11
N PRO A 118 -5.77 28.08 15.98
CA PRO A 118 -4.36 27.98 15.62
C PRO A 118 -3.95 26.54 15.31
N LYS A 119 -3.00 26.37 14.38
CA LYS A 119 -2.45 25.05 14.01
C LYS A 119 -1.83 24.28 15.18
N SER A 120 -1.34 25.00 16.20
CA SER A 120 -0.72 24.43 17.41
C SER A 120 -1.72 23.78 18.38
N SER A 121 -3.03 23.97 18.18
CA SER A 121 -4.06 23.43 19.06
C SER A 121 -4.23 21.91 18.96
N ILE A 122 -3.74 21.28 17.90
CA ILE A 122 -3.86 19.84 17.63
C ILE A 122 -2.58 19.29 16.98
N LYS A 123 -2.43 17.97 16.98
CA LYS A 123 -1.26 17.30 16.39
C LYS A 123 -1.45 17.02 14.90
N PRO A 124 -0.37 16.95 14.09
CA PRO A 124 -0.43 16.43 12.73
C PRO A 124 -0.95 15.00 12.67
N LEU A 125 -1.54 14.63 11.53
CA LEU A 125 -1.87 13.25 11.19
C LEU A 125 -0.59 12.45 10.98
N VAL A 126 -0.64 11.18 11.36
CA VAL A 126 0.43 10.22 11.09
C VAL A 126 0.58 10.02 9.59
N LYS A 127 1.83 9.98 9.13
CA LYS A 127 2.15 9.56 7.77
C LYS A 127 2.58 8.09 7.75
N TYR A 128 2.17 7.38 6.72
CA TYR A 128 2.54 5.99 6.48
C TYR A 128 3.47 5.84 5.28
N LYS A 129 4.22 4.72 5.25
CA LYS A 129 4.99 4.34 4.08
C LYS A 129 4.08 3.67 3.05
N VAL A 130 4.04 4.24 1.85
CA VAL A 130 3.30 3.68 0.71
C VAL A 130 4.26 2.91 -0.20
N THR A 131 3.85 1.73 -0.66
CA THR A 131 4.54 1.00 -1.72
C THR A 131 3.55 0.64 -2.81
N GLU A 132 3.84 1.05 -4.05
CA GLU A 132 3.08 0.66 -5.24
C GLU A 132 3.88 -0.40 -6.00
N LYS A 133 3.32 -1.60 -6.18
CA LYS A 133 3.99 -2.71 -6.87
C LYS A 133 2.99 -3.54 -7.65
N ALA A 134 3.30 -3.81 -8.92
CA ALA A 134 2.47 -4.60 -9.83
C ALA A 134 0.99 -4.15 -9.84
N GLY A 135 0.76 -2.84 -9.94
CA GLY A 135 -0.59 -2.25 -9.99
C GLY A 135 -1.37 -2.30 -8.67
N LYS A 136 -0.73 -2.64 -7.55
CA LYS A 136 -1.33 -2.69 -6.21
C LYS A 136 -0.66 -1.72 -5.26
N VAL A 137 -1.45 -1.10 -4.39
CA VAL A 137 -0.98 -0.20 -3.35
C VAL A 137 -1.00 -0.91 -2.01
N TYR A 138 0.14 -0.84 -1.32
CA TYR A 138 0.34 -1.35 0.02
C TYR A 138 0.77 -0.21 0.93
N VAL A 139 0.35 -0.30 2.18
CA VAL A 139 0.76 0.65 3.21
C VAL A 139 1.34 -0.13 4.38
N LYS A 140 2.47 0.33 4.89
CA LYS A 140 3.09 -0.23 6.09
C LYS A 140 2.86 0.71 7.26
N GLY A 141 2.47 0.13 8.41
CA GLY A 141 2.28 0.82 9.67
C GLY A 141 3.51 1.64 10.10
N LYS A 142 3.32 2.49 11.10
CA LYS A 142 4.39 3.24 11.75
C LYS A 142 5.50 2.33 12.27
#